data_AF-A0AAW0L365-F1
#
_entry.id   AF-A0AAW0L365-F1
#
_cell.length_a   1.000
_cell.length_b   1.000
_cell.length_c   1.000
_cell.angle_alpha   90.00
_cell.angle_beta   90.00
_cell.angle_gamma   90.00
#
_symmetry.space_group_name_H-M   'P 1'
#
loop_
_entity.id
_entity.type
_entity.pdbx_description
1 polymer ?
#
loop_
_entity_poly.entity_id
_entity_poly.type
_entity_poly.pdbx_seq_one_letter_code
_entity_poly.pdbx_strand_id
1 'polypeptide(L)'
;MVIMFRVYDYGDQIHPKLILILYCFHIYFSLEIILAIVAALAQLELEPQFNEPYLSTSLQDFWGRRWIPMVTSILRVTIYNPTRRSMTHVVSHKWASLLAIFTTFVVSGLMHKLIFYYIGRLRPT
;
A
#
# COMPACT_ATOMS: atom_id res chain seq x y z
N MET A 1 -5.16 -6.92 18.27
CA MET A 1 -3.75 -7.26 18.02
C MET A 1 -3.29 -8.50 18.80
N VAL A 2 -3.58 -8.62 20.10
CA VAL A 2 -3.18 -9.79 20.93
C VAL A 2 -3.82 -11.12 20.51
N ILE A 3 -5.08 -11.10 20.02
CA ILE A 3 -5.78 -12.30 19.53
C ILE A 3 -5.08 -12.90 18.30
N MET A 4 -4.42 -12.08 17.49
CA MET A 4 -3.71 -12.52 16.29
C MET A 4 -2.44 -13.30 16.61
N PHE A 5 -1.68 -12.87 17.63
CA PHE A 5 -0.52 -13.61 18.11
C PHE A 5 -0.90 -15.03 18.54
N ARG A 6 -2.03 -15.18 19.26
CA ARG A 6 -2.56 -16.49 19.64
C ARG A 6 -2.96 -17.34 18.44
N VAL A 7 -3.56 -16.76 17.40
CA VAL A 7 -3.93 -17.49 16.17
C VAL A 7 -2.69 -17.93 15.39
N TYR A 8 -1.63 -17.11 15.37
CA TYR A 8 -0.35 -17.48 14.75
C TYR A 8 0.34 -18.64 15.49
N ASP A 9 0.25 -18.71 16.81
CA ASP A 9 0.78 -19.84 17.60
C ASP A 9 0.11 -21.19 17.28
N TYR A 10 -1.13 -21.17 16.76
CA TYR A 10 -1.87 -22.36 16.29
C TYR A 10 -1.95 -22.46 14.75
N GLY A 11 -1.10 -21.70 14.03
CA GLY A 11 -1.15 -21.58 12.57
C GLY A 11 -1.08 -22.90 11.82
N ASP A 12 -0.35 -23.90 12.35
CA ASP A 12 -0.21 -25.21 11.70
C ASP A 12 -1.50 -26.05 11.69
N GLN A 13 -2.47 -25.72 12.56
CA GLN A 13 -3.75 -26.42 12.66
C GLN A 13 -4.88 -25.71 11.90
N ILE A 14 -4.63 -24.49 11.42
CA ILE A 14 -5.65 -23.63 10.83
C ILE A 14 -5.51 -23.62 9.31
N HIS A 15 -6.63 -23.70 8.60
CA HIS A 15 -6.62 -23.69 7.14
C HIS A 15 -5.92 -22.42 6.60
N PRO A 16 -4.97 -22.53 5.65
CA PRO A 16 -4.12 -21.43 5.21
C PRO A 16 -4.89 -20.21 4.66
N LYS A 17 -6.04 -20.44 4.01
CA LYS A 17 -6.94 -19.37 3.57
C LYS A 17 -7.48 -18.51 4.73
N LEU A 18 -7.78 -19.12 5.88
CA LEU A 18 -8.27 -18.38 7.04
C LEU A 18 -7.18 -17.50 7.63
N ILE A 19 -5.95 -18.01 7.69
CA ILE A 19 -4.77 -17.24 8.11
C ILE A 19 -4.58 -16.02 7.20
N LEU A 20 -4.69 -16.21 5.88
CA LEU A 20 -4.58 -15.12 4.91
C LEU A 20 -5.66 -14.05 5.13
N ILE A 21 -6.93 -14.46 5.32
CA ILE A 21 -8.04 -13.52 5.59
C ILE A 21 -7.77 -12.73 6.86
N LEU A 22 -7.38 -13.40 7.94
CA LEU A 22 -7.07 -12.75 9.21
C LEU A 22 -5.88 -11.78 9.05
N TYR A 23 -4.85 -12.16 8.27
CA TYR A 23 -3.70 -11.29 8.00
C TYR A 23 -4.09 -10.02 7.23
N CYS A 24 -5.00 -10.13 6.26
CA CYS A 24 -5.55 -8.97 5.55
C CYS A 24 -6.26 -8.01 6.51
N PHE A 25 -7.11 -8.53 7.42
CA PHE A 25 -7.76 -7.69 8.44
C PHE A 25 -6.73 -7.05 9.38
N HIS A 26 -5.71 -7.80 9.79
CA HIS A 26 -4.68 -7.28 10.67
C HIS A 26 -3.93 -6.11 10.04
N ILE A 27 -3.46 -6.25 8.80
CA ILE A 27 -2.78 -5.16 8.08
C ILE A 27 -3.69 -3.95 7.97
N TYR A 28 -4.96 -4.16 7.59
CA TYR A 28 -5.93 -3.08 7.42
C TYR A 28 -6.11 -2.27 8.71
N PHE A 29 -6.48 -2.92 9.82
CA PHE A 29 -6.70 -2.24 11.09
C PHE A 29 -5.41 -1.64 11.66
N SER A 30 -4.27 -2.31 11.52
CA SER A 30 -2.99 -1.80 11.99
C SER A 30 -2.59 -0.52 11.27
N LEU A 31 -2.73 -0.46 9.93
CA LEU A 31 -2.44 0.74 9.16
C LEU A 31 -3.41 1.88 9.49
N GLU A 32 -4.70 1.57 9.65
CA GLU A 32 -5.74 2.55 10.01
C GLU A 32 -5.43 3.21 11.36
N ILE A 33 -5.10 2.41 12.38
CA ILE A 33 -4.74 2.91 13.71
C ILE A 33 -3.45 3.74 13.66
N ILE A 34 -2.40 3.25 13.00
CA ILE A 34 -1.11 3.97 12.92
C ILE A 34 -1.30 5.33 12.24
N LEU A 35 -2.01 5.37 11.10
CA LEU A 35 -2.23 6.62 10.37
C LEU A 35 -3.13 7.59 11.15
N ALA A 36 -4.16 7.09 11.85
CA ALA A 36 -4.99 7.92 12.71
C ALA A 36 -4.19 8.54 13.88
N ILE A 37 -3.29 7.77 14.50
CA ILE A 37 -2.40 8.29 15.55
C ILE A 37 -1.47 9.37 14.99
N VAL A 38 -0.84 9.12 13.83
CA VAL A 38 0.03 10.11 13.17
C VAL A 38 -0.74 11.39 12.84
N ALA A 39 -1.97 11.28 12.33
CA ALA A 39 -2.85 12.42 12.05
C ALA A 39 -3.13 13.24 13.30
N ALA A 40 -3.52 12.58 14.39
CA ALA A 40 -3.85 13.20 15.66
C ALA A 40 -2.63 13.91 16.27
N LEU A 41 -1.46 13.28 16.24
CA LEU A 41 -0.20 13.88 16.71
C LEU A 41 0.23 15.07 15.86
N ALA A 42 0.00 15.02 14.55
CA ALA A 42 0.30 16.12 13.63
C ALA A 42 -0.75 17.24 13.64
N GLN A 43 -1.86 17.08 14.36
CA GLN A 43 -3.02 17.99 14.36
C GLN A 43 -3.55 18.27 12.94
N LEU A 44 -3.47 17.26 12.07
CA LEU A 44 -3.94 17.35 10.69
C LEU A 44 -5.32 16.74 10.57
N GLU A 45 -6.25 17.48 9.95
CA GLU A 45 -7.47 16.90 9.41
C GLU A 45 -7.11 16.05 8.19
N LEU A 46 -6.85 14.76 8.42
CA LEU A 46 -6.59 13.82 7.34
C LEU A 46 -7.89 13.29 6.77
N GLU A 47 -8.01 13.39 5.44
CA GLU A 47 -8.96 12.63 4.63
C GLU A 47 -8.92 11.14 5.02
N PRO A 48 -10.06 10.41 4.96
CA PRO A 48 -10.07 8.97 5.23
C PRO A 48 -8.96 8.22 4.48
N GLN A 49 -8.05 7.59 5.24
CA GLN A 49 -6.90 6.88 4.70
C GLN A 49 -7.30 5.59 3.96
N PHE A 50 -8.51 5.10 4.23
CA PHE A 50 -9.15 4.01 3.51
C PHE A 50 -10.58 4.41 3.15
N ASN A 51 -11.00 4.06 1.93
CA ASN A 51 -12.37 4.26 1.48
C ASN A 51 -12.97 2.90 1.05
N GLU A 52 -13.40 2.13 2.06
CA GLU A 52 -14.07 0.83 1.89
C GLU A 52 -13.39 -0.06 0.83
N PRO A 53 -12.10 -0.39 0.98
CA PRO A 53 -11.32 -1.07 -0.06
C PRO A 53 -11.87 -2.45 -0.43
N TYR A 54 -12.59 -3.10 0.49
CA TYR A 54 -13.26 -4.39 0.25
C TYR A 54 -14.43 -4.31 -0.74
N LEU A 55 -14.97 -3.11 -1.04
CA LEU A 55 -16.00 -2.90 -2.06
C LEU A 55 -15.42 -2.60 -3.45
N SER A 56 -14.10 -2.70 -3.63
CA SER A 56 -13.47 -2.43 -4.92
C SER A 56 -13.95 -3.41 -6.00
N THR A 57 -14.28 -2.90 -7.18
CA THR A 57 -14.71 -3.72 -8.33
C THR A 57 -13.55 -4.05 -9.28
N SER A 58 -12.38 -3.43 -9.09
CA SER A 58 -11.17 -3.67 -9.87
C SER A 58 -9.90 -3.32 -9.09
N LEU A 59 -8.75 -3.86 -9.51
CA LEU A 59 -7.45 -3.52 -8.93
C LEU A 59 -7.12 -2.03 -9.08
N GLN A 60 -7.55 -1.41 -10.17
CA GLN A 60 -7.38 0.03 -10.38
C GLN A 60 -8.20 0.84 -9.37
N ASP A 61 -9.43 0.40 -9.06
CA ASP A 61 -10.27 1.06 -8.07
C ASP A 61 -9.71 0.89 -6.65
N PHE A 62 -9.25 -0.33 -6.33
CA PHE A 62 -8.59 -0.64 -5.06
C PHE A 62 -7.36 0.24 -4.83
N TRP A 63 -6.33 0.14 -5.68
CA TRP A 63 -5.05 0.85 -5.50
C TRP A 63 -5.12 2.33 -5.88
N GLY A 64 -6.02 2.69 -6.80
CA GLY A 64 -6.08 4.03 -7.37
C GLY A 64 -6.91 5.02 -6.57
N ARG A 65 -7.87 4.54 -5.77
CA ARG A 65 -8.89 5.39 -5.14
C ARG A 65 -9.23 5.03 -3.70
N ARG A 66 -9.13 3.75 -3.32
CA ARG A 66 -9.67 3.26 -2.04
C ARG A 66 -8.61 2.90 -1.01
N TRP A 67 -7.43 2.47 -1.46
CA TRP A 67 -6.32 2.07 -0.61
C TRP A 67 -5.28 3.20 -0.49
N ILE A 68 -5.14 3.78 0.70
CA ILE A 68 -4.20 4.86 1.06
C ILE A 68 -4.11 5.94 -0.04
N PRO A 69 -5.21 6.68 -0.30
CA PRO A 69 -5.28 7.62 -1.42
C PRO A 69 -4.17 8.68 -1.42
N MET A 70 -3.71 9.07 -0.23
CA MET A 70 -2.59 9.99 -0.06
C MET A 70 -1.32 9.49 -0.76
N VAL A 71 -0.92 8.23 -0.54
CA VAL A 71 0.29 7.66 -1.15
C VAL A 71 0.12 7.58 -2.66
N THR A 72 -1.06 7.19 -3.13
CA THR A 72 -1.34 7.13 -4.58
C THR A 72 -1.31 8.52 -5.23
N SER A 73 -1.78 9.56 -4.54
CA SER A 73 -1.68 10.94 -5.01
C SER A 73 -0.22 11.41 -5.12
N ILE A 74 0.58 11.14 -4.09
CA ILE A 74 2.01 11.49 -4.08
C ILE A 74 2.75 10.77 -5.21
N LEU A 75 2.57 9.46 -5.35
CA LEU A 75 3.20 8.67 -6.42
C LEU A 75 2.74 9.12 -7.81
N ARG A 76 1.49 9.58 -7.94
CA ARG A 76 0.97 10.08 -9.22
C ARG A 76 1.73 11.33 -9.68
N VAL A 77 1.94 12.28 -8.78
CA VAL A 77 2.62 13.54 -9.10
C VAL A 77 4.13 13.34 -9.24
N THR A 78 4.73 12.51 -8.38
CA THR A 78 6.18 12.35 -8.31
C THR A 78 6.76 11.35 -9.30
N ILE A 79 6.04 10.28 -9.63
CA ILE A 79 6.56 9.20 -10.49
C ILE A 79 5.72 9.03 -11.75
N TYR A 80 4.42 8.83 -11.63
CA TYR A 80 3.57 8.48 -12.78
C TYR A 80 3.53 9.57 -13.84
N ASN A 81 3.16 10.80 -13.47
CA ASN A 81 3.05 11.93 -14.38
C ASN A 81 4.37 12.26 -15.11
N PRO A 82 5.52 12.40 -14.42
CA PRO A 82 6.78 12.68 -15.10
C PRO A 82 7.19 11.52 -16.00
N THR A 83 7.08 10.27 -15.54
CA THR A 83 7.42 9.09 -16.36
C THR A 83 6.56 9.03 -17.61
N ARG A 84 5.24 9.22 -17.48
CA ARG A 84 4.32 9.21 -18.62
C ARG A 84 4.67 10.31 -19.61
N ARG A 85 4.93 11.55 -19.14
CA ARG A 85 5.28 12.68 -20.01
C ARG A 85 6.58 12.44 -20.76
N SER A 86 7.61 11.92 -20.10
CA SER A 86 8.88 11.57 -20.76
C SER A 86 8.70 10.45 -21.79
N MET A 87 7.90 9.43 -21.47
CA MET A 87 7.69 8.29 -22.36
C MET A 87 6.78 8.60 -23.55
N THR A 88 5.86 9.57 -23.45
CA THR A 88 5.01 9.96 -24.60
C THR A 88 5.78 10.53 -25.78
N HIS A 89 7.02 10.98 -25.58
CA HIS A 89 7.90 11.42 -26.66
C HIS A 89 8.60 10.26 -27.39
N VAL A 90 8.63 9.07 -26.79
CA VAL A 90 9.40 7.91 -27.28
C VAL A 90 8.48 6.79 -27.77
N VAL A 91 7.36 6.56 -27.08
CA VAL A 91 6.43 5.47 -27.35
C VAL A 91 4.99 5.98 -27.45
N SER A 92 4.09 5.17 -28.01
CA SER A 92 2.68 5.54 -28.13
C SER A 92 2.03 5.75 -26.75
N HIS A 93 0.96 6.56 -26.70
CA HIS A 93 0.30 6.93 -25.44
C HIS A 93 -0.13 5.75 -24.57
N LYS A 94 -0.53 4.62 -25.16
CA LYS A 94 -0.91 3.40 -24.42
C LYS A 94 0.32 2.78 -23.73
N TRP A 95 1.41 2.60 -24.45
CA TRP A 95 2.65 2.06 -23.91
C TRP A 95 3.30 2.99 -22.88
N ALA A 96 3.26 4.30 -23.11
CA ALA A 96 3.74 5.29 -22.13
C ALA A 96 2.98 5.18 -20.80
N SER A 97 1.67 4.94 -20.85
CA SER A 97 0.85 4.80 -19.66
C SER A 97 1.14 3.48 -18.92
N LEU A 98 1.31 2.37 -19.65
CA LEU A 98 1.68 1.08 -19.05
C LEU A 98 3.06 1.14 -18.38
N LEU A 99 4.07 1.74 -19.03
CA LEU A 99 5.40 1.91 -18.46
C LEU A 99 5.40 2.83 -17.23
N ALA A 100 4.57 3.87 -17.24
CA ALA A 100 4.41 4.74 -16.08
C ALA A 100 3.75 4.01 -14.91
N ILE A 101 2.73 3.18 -15.16
CA ILE A 101 2.13 2.32 -14.12
C ILE A 101 3.20 1.39 -13.55
N PHE A 102 3.90 0.65 -14.43
CA PHE A 102 4.93 -0.30 -14.02
C PHE A 102 6.01 0.36 -13.16
N THR A 103 6.57 1.47 -13.62
CA THR A 103 7.59 2.24 -12.88
C THR A 103 7.07 2.70 -11.52
N THR A 104 5.81 3.13 -11.45
CA THR A 104 5.18 3.55 -10.19
C THR A 104 5.08 2.39 -9.19
N PHE A 105 4.72 1.18 -9.66
CA PHE A 105 4.69 -0.01 -8.80
C PHE A 105 6.09 -0.43 -8.34
N VAL A 106 7.11 -0.36 -9.20
CA VAL A 106 8.50 -0.66 -8.84
C VAL A 106 9.00 0.30 -7.76
N VAL A 107 8.81 1.61 -7.95
CA VAL A 107 9.22 2.62 -6.96
C VAL A 107 8.46 2.44 -5.65
N SER A 108 7.15 2.18 -5.70
CA SER A 108 6.35 1.87 -4.50
C SER A 108 6.92 0.65 -3.76
N GLY A 109 7.22 -0.45 -4.46
CA GLY A 109 7.82 -1.64 -3.85
C GLY A 109 9.20 -1.38 -3.23
N LEU A 110 10.03 -0.55 -3.87
CA LEU A 110 11.32 -0.14 -3.33
C LEU A 110 11.15 0.69 -2.05
N MET A 111 10.19 1.62 -2.02
CA MET A 111 9.86 2.41 -0.83
C MET A 111 9.40 1.53 0.32
N HIS A 112 8.55 0.53 0.08
CA HIS A 112 8.16 -0.43 1.11
C HIS A 112 9.38 -1.17 1.66
N LYS A 113 10.29 -1.66 0.80
CA LYS A 113 11.53 -2.31 1.26
C LYS A 113 12.38 -1.38 2.12
N LEU A 114 12.53 -0.11 1.72
CA LEU A 114 13.26 0.88 2.50
C LEU A 114 12.60 1.14 3.86
N ILE A 115 11.27 1.33 3.88
CA ILE A 115 10.50 1.53 5.12
C ILE A 115 10.68 0.34 6.06
N PHE A 116 10.51 -0.89 5.57
CA PHE A 116 10.71 -2.08 6.39
C PHE A 116 12.16 -2.24 6.86
N TYR A 117 13.13 -1.87 6.03
CA TYR A 117 14.54 -1.86 6.43
C TYR A 117 14.80 -0.87 7.59
N TYR A 118 14.25 0.35 7.50
CA TYR A 118 14.42 1.37 8.54
C TYR A 118 13.66 1.05 9.83
N ILE A 119 12.43 0.55 9.73
CA ILE A 119 11.62 0.14 10.87
C ILE A 119 12.22 -1.11 11.53
N GLY A 120 12.63 -2.09 10.72
CA GLY A 120 13.06 -3.40 11.20
C GLY A 120 14.45 -3.40 11.80
N ARG A 121 15.39 -2.55 11.35
CA ARG A 121 16.82 -2.58 11.72
C ARG A 121 17.38 -4.01 11.87
N LEU A 122 16.89 -4.97 11.10
CA LEU A 122 17.47 -6.30 11.06
C LEU A 122 18.82 -6.12 10.36
N ARG A 123 19.91 -6.29 11.13
CA ARG A 123 21.25 -6.44 10.57
C ARG A 123 21.15 -7.51 9.47
N PRO A 124 21.78 -7.33 8.31
CA PRO A 124 21.91 -8.43 7.36
C PRO A 124 22.52 -9.61 8.13
N THR A 125 21.85 -10.76 8.12
CA THR A 125 22.41 -12.03 8.57
C THR A 125 23.02 -12.72 7.36
#